data_AF-A0A9P1FUP9-F1
#
_entry.id   AF-A0A9P1FUP9-F1
#
_cell.length_a   1.000
_cell.length_b   1.000
_cell.length_c   1.000
_cell.angle_alpha   90.00
_cell.angle_beta   90.00
_cell.angle_gamma   90.00
#
_symmetry.space_group_name_H-M   'P 1'
#
loop_
_entity.id
_entity.type
_entity.pdbx_description
1 polymer ?
#
loop_
_entity_poly.entity_id
_entity_poly.type
_entity_poly.pdbx_seq_one_letter_code
_entity_poly.pdbx_strand_id
1 'polypeptide(L)'
;MSADDTQAERAEVLKLLGPRWAAMCTTHESTTFLWSHNGKTKSGWVQLLPNKKLSTTWCIGSWEVLAGNADVVDMSFGTTRHLCHYKDGGFVVEQKYNMKTGKESYKPGKPKACGFITVKDQRGHRGVPGERGYKALGAKRKDISDEEAEARACSFLQKDLKFDAFFTAWLDWKGKRARCMAAVPWAETPSGAVPLADSEAPENAEALPEESAAEAALRAAEAALEAAELAAEAVSEVQ
;
A
#
# COMPACT_ATOMS: atom_id res chain seq x y z
N MET A 1 -7.79 4.73 22.94
CA MET A 1 -8.00 3.45 22.22
C MET A 1 -8.27 2.39 23.26
N SER A 2 -9.47 1.85 23.25
CA SER A 2 -9.89 0.72 24.06
C SER A 2 -9.24 -0.57 23.55
N ALA A 3 -9.21 -1.63 24.35
CA ALA A 3 -8.76 -2.94 23.88
C ALA A 3 -9.65 -3.48 22.74
N ASP A 4 -10.92 -3.06 22.72
CA ASP A 4 -11.91 -3.48 21.73
C ASP A 4 -11.63 -2.86 20.35
N ASP A 5 -11.21 -1.59 20.30
CA ASP A 5 -10.80 -0.91 19.06
C ASP A 5 -9.71 -1.71 18.33
N THR A 6 -8.76 -2.26 19.10
CA THR A 6 -7.63 -3.02 18.57
C THR A 6 -8.08 -4.35 17.94
N GLN A 7 -9.11 -4.99 18.48
CA GLN A 7 -9.63 -6.25 17.92
C GLN A 7 -10.38 -6.01 16.62
N ALA A 8 -11.17 -4.92 16.55
CA ALA A 8 -11.89 -4.54 15.34
C ALA A 8 -10.93 -4.20 14.20
N GLU A 9 -9.92 -3.35 14.46
CA GLU A 9 -8.87 -3.01 13.49
C GLU A 9 -8.14 -4.26 12.99
N ARG A 10 -7.80 -5.18 13.91
CA ARG A 10 -7.19 -6.46 13.53
C ARG A 10 -8.08 -7.27 12.61
N ALA A 11 -9.38 -7.38 12.91
CA ALA A 11 -10.31 -8.13 12.07
C ALA A 11 -10.41 -7.58 10.64
N GLU A 12 -10.35 -6.26 10.46
CA GLU A 12 -10.30 -5.64 9.13
C GLU A 12 -9.04 -6.01 8.36
N VAL A 13 -7.88 -6.02 9.02
CA VAL A 13 -6.61 -6.44 8.41
C VAL A 13 -6.70 -7.90 7.95
N LEU A 14 -7.26 -8.79 8.77
CA LEU A 14 -7.38 -10.22 8.46
C LEU A 14 -8.23 -10.48 7.21
N LYS A 15 -9.28 -9.68 6.98
CA LYS A 15 -10.14 -9.80 5.77
C LYS A 15 -9.39 -9.50 4.48
N LEU A 16 -8.35 -8.67 4.55
CA LEU A 16 -7.56 -8.24 3.39
C LEU A 16 -6.34 -9.12 3.12
N LEU A 17 -5.98 -10.00 4.05
CA LEU A 17 -4.82 -10.89 3.94
C LEU A 17 -5.18 -12.20 3.23
N GLY A 18 -4.18 -12.83 2.61
CA GLY A 18 -4.34 -14.19 2.09
C GLY A 18 -4.64 -15.21 3.22
N PRO A 19 -5.26 -16.36 2.90
CA PRO A 19 -5.74 -17.30 3.92
C PRO A 19 -4.66 -17.76 4.91
N ARG A 20 -3.44 -18.03 4.43
CA ARG A 20 -2.32 -18.48 5.28
C ARG A 20 -1.83 -17.38 6.23
N TRP A 21 -1.75 -16.16 5.73
CA TRP A 21 -1.41 -14.99 6.53
C TRP A 21 -2.48 -14.72 7.59
N ALA A 22 -3.76 -14.73 7.20
CA ALA A 22 -4.87 -14.55 8.11
C ALA A 22 -4.87 -15.63 9.21
N ALA A 23 -4.72 -16.91 8.85
CA ALA A 23 -4.65 -18.02 9.80
C ALA A 23 -3.49 -17.86 10.81
N MET A 24 -2.30 -17.46 10.34
CA MET A 24 -1.15 -17.20 11.20
C MET A 24 -1.44 -16.04 12.17
N CYS A 25 -1.95 -14.91 11.67
CA CYS A 25 -2.27 -13.76 12.50
C CYS A 25 -3.37 -14.04 13.53
N THR A 26 -4.38 -14.84 13.17
CA THR A 26 -5.42 -15.33 14.10
C THR A 26 -4.82 -16.22 15.18
N THR A 27 -3.99 -17.20 14.80
CA THR A 27 -3.36 -18.15 15.74
C THR A 27 -2.51 -17.45 16.80
N HIS A 28 -1.80 -16.39 16.41
CA HIS A 28 -0.93 -15.63 17.31
C HIS A 28 -1.58 -14.38 17.91
N GLU A 29 -2.87 -14.14 17.62
CA GLU A 29 -3.65 -12.97 18.04
C GLU A 29 -2.96 -11.63 17.74
N SER A 30 -2.19 -11.54 16.65
CA SER A 30 -1.34 -10.38 16.35
C SER A 30 -1.19 -10.14 14.86
N THR A 31 -1.08 -8.87 14.47
CA THR A 31 -0.64 -8.42 13.13
C THR A 31 0.73 -7.74 13.19
N THR A 32 1.43 -7.87 14.32
CA THR A 32 2.77 -7.32 14.57
C THR A 32 3.82 -8.41 14.40
N PHE A 33 4.82 -8.10 13.58
CA PHE A 33 5.95 -8.96 13.28
C PHE A 33 7.23 -8.30 13.76
N LEU A 34 8.09 -9.06 14.43
CA LEU A 34 9.44 -8.63 14.73
C LEU A 34 10.29 -8.71 13.46
N TRP A 35 10.94 -7.59 13.13
CA TRP A 35 11.74 -7.45 11.92
C TRP A 35 13.20 -7.77 12.19
N SER A 36 13.83 -8.52 11.28
CA SER A 36 15.27 -8.79 11.28
C SER A 36 15.86 -8.52 9.90
N HIS A 37 16.79 -7.56 9.79
CA HIS A 37 17.43 -7.23 8.50
C HIS A 37 18.31 -8.36 7.94
N ASN A 38 18.87 -9.21 8.81
CA ASN A 38 19.79 -10.30 8.45
C ASN A 38 19.20 -11.69 8.72
N GLY A 39 17.91 -11.76 9.03
CA GLY A 39 17.20 -12.99 9.39
C GLY A 39 17.61 -13.63 10.72
N LYS A 40 18.53 -13.02 11.49
CA LYS A 40 19.04 -13.56 12.77
C LYS A 40 18.71 -12.65 13.95
N THR A 41 19.14 -11.39 13.88
CA THR A 41 18.99 -10.41 14.97
C THR A 41 17.76 -9.56 14.74
N LYS A 42 16.83 -9.57 15.69
CA LYS A 42 15.59 -8.78 15.64
C LYS A 42 15.93 -7.32 15.95
N SER A 43 15.71 -6.42 14.99
CA SER A 43 16.14 -5.01 15.02
C SER A 43 14.99 -4.02 15.03
N GLY A 44 13.75 -4.49 14.89
CA GLY A 44 12.57 -3.64 14.85
C GLY A 44 11.30 -4.47 14.81
N TRP A 45 10.21 -3.84 14.40
CA TRP A 45 8.90 -4.43 14.23
C TRP A 45 8.15 -3.76 13.07
N VAL A 46 7.20 -4.49 12.53
CA VAL A 46 6.24 -4.05 11.51
C VAL A 46 4.86 -4.51 11.93
N GLN A 47 3.89 -3.61 11.97
CA GLN A 47 2.49 -3.90 12.26
C GLN A 47 1.65 -3.56 11.05
N LEU A 48 0.82 -4.52 10.62
CA LEU A 48 -0.19 -4.28 9.60
C LEU A 48 -1.41 -3.64 10.25
N LEU A 49 -1.83 -2.49 9.70
CA LEU A 49 -2.97 -1.70 10.13
C LEU A 49 -4.08 -1.74 9.06
N PRO A 50 -5.32 -1.38 9.43
CA PRO A 50 -6.42 -1.23 8.47
C PRO A 50 -6.09 -0.28 7.32
N ASN A 51 -6.92 -0.31 6.28
CA ASN A 51 -6.79 0.56 5.11
C ASN A 51 -5.44 0.44 4.38
N LYS A 52 -4.86 -0.77 4.34
CA LYS A 52 -3.60 -1.03 3.66
C LYS A 52 -2.43 -0.18 4.19
N LYS A 53 -2.50 0.29 5.43
CA LYS A 53 -1.42 1.03 6.10
C LYS A 53 -0.58 0.07 6.93
N LEU A 54 0.72 0.31 7.03
CA LEU A 54 1.56 -0.38 8.00
C LEU A 54 2.29 0.64 8.86
N SER A 55 2.53 0.27 10.11
CA SER A 55 3.38 1.00 11.03
C SER A 55 4.67 0.21 11.24
N THR A 56 5.81 0.88 11.25
CA THR A 56 7.10 0.24 11.56
C THR A 56 7.77 0.97 12.71
N THR A 57 8.87 0.39 13.21
CA THR A 57 9.77 1.08 14.15
C THR A 57 10.34 2.40 13.62
N TRP A 58 10.28 2.66 12.31
CA TRP A 58 10.98 3.80 11.69
C TRP A 58 10.05 4.82 11.04
N CYS A 59 8.94 4.36 10.47
CA CYS A 59 8.02 5.18 9.70
C CYS A 59 6.68 4.47 9.45
N ILE A 60 5.71 5.22 8.92
CA ILE A 60 4.47 4.68 8.36
C ILE A 60 4.72 4.30 6.90
N GLY A 61 4.08 3.21 6.46
CA GLY A 61 4.09 2.76 5.08
C GLY A 61 2.72 2.26 4.62
N SER A 62 2.73 1.55 3.50
CA SER A 62 1.56 0.87 2.94
C SER A 62 1.87 -0.60 2.67
N TRP A 63 0.86 -1.45 2.74
CA TRP A 63 0.98 -2.85 2.34
C TRP A 63 -0.18 -3.27 1.46
N GLU A 64 0.05 -4.25 0.60
CA GLU A 64 -0.99 -4.89 -0.21
C GLU A 64 -0.64 -6.35 -0.46
N VAL A 65 -1.65 -7.20 -0.65
CA VAL A 65 -1.44 -8.56 -1.15
C VAL A 65 -1.16 -8.49 -2.64
N LEU A 66 -0.11 -9.18 -3.11
CA LEU A 66 0.28 -9.15 -4.51
C LEU A 66 -0.81 -9.79 -5.38
N ALA A 67 -1.21 -9.10 -6.46
CA ALA A 67 -2.19 -9.63 -7.40
C ALA A 67 -1.72 -10.97 -7.99
N GLY A 68 -2.57 -11.99 -7.90
CA GLY A 68 -2.26 -13.34 -8.38
C GLY A 68 -1.46 -14.22 -7.41
N ASN A 69 -0.99 -13.71 -6.26
CA ASN A 69 -0.32 -14.52 -5.25
C ASN A 69 -0.70 -14.10 -3.82
N ALA A 70 -1.62 -14.85 -3.22
CA ALA A 70 -2.11 -14.61 -1.86
C ALA A 70 -1.07 -14.83 -0.75
N ASP A 71 0.05 -15.50 -1.05
CA ASP A 71 1.11 -15.79 -0.09
C ASP A 71 2.17 -14.69 -0.04
N VAL A 72 2.13 -13.72 -0.95
CA VAL A 72 3.07 -12.60 -1.02
C VAL A 72 2.38 -11.31 -0.64
N VAL A 73 2.90 -10.65 0.41
CA VAL A 73 2.50 -9.31 0.82
C VAL A 73 3.59 -8.34 0.39
N ASP A 74 3.21 -7.35 -0.40
CA ASP A 74 4.05 -6.23 -0.77
C ASP A 74 3.98 -5.14 0.31
N MET A 75 5.12 -4.79 0.90
CA MET A 75 5.24 -3.79 1.95
C MET A 75 6.15 -2.65 1.49
N SER A 76 5.61 -1.44 1.43
CA SER A 76 6.33 -0.23 1.07
C SER A 76 6.48 0.69 2.27
N PHE A 77 7.71 0.99 2.67
CA PHE A 77 8.00 1.97 3.71
C PHE A 77 9.39 2.60 3.51
N GLY A 78 9.51 3.88 3.87
CA GLY A 78 10.68 4.67 3.54
C GLY A 78 10.88 4.81 2.02
N THR A 79 12.06 4.42 1.51
CA THR A 79 12.40 4.48 0.08
C THR A 79 12.40 3.10 -0.58
N THR A 80 11.88 2.08 0.10
CA THR A 80 12.02 0.68 -0.30
C THR A 80 10.68 -0.04 -0.29
N ARG A 81 10.47 -0.85 -1.33
CA ARG A 81 9.40 -1.83 -1.49
C ARG A 81 9.93 -3.24 -1.19
N HIS A 82 9.24 -4.01 -0.36
CA HIS A 82 9.64 -5.33 0.12
C HIS A 82 8.58 -6.36 -0.27
N LEU A 83 8.95 -7.40 -1.03
CA LEU A 83 8.05 -8.51 -1.31
C LEU A 83 8.25 -9.59 -0.26
N CYS A 84 7.29 -9.69 0.66
CA CYS A 84 7.34 -10.58 1.81
C CYS A 84 6.56 -11.86 1.49
N HIS A 85 7.27 -12.96 1.33
CA HIS A 85 6.67 -14.28 1.15
C HIS A 85 6.34 -14.90 2.50
N TYR A 86 5.15 -15.50 2.60
CA TYR A 86 4.72 -16.25 3.77
C TYR A 86 5.75 -17.30 4.19
N LYS A 87 5.94 -17.46 5.50
CA LYS A 87 6.68 -18.56 6.10
C LYS A 87 6.00 -18.93 7.41
N ASP A 88 6.04 -20.21 7.79
CA ASP A 88 5.49 -20.62 9.09
C ASP A 88 6.14 -19.82 10.24
N GLY A 89 5.31 -19.14 11.02
CA GLY A 89 5.76 -18.25 12.10
C GLY A 89 6.26 -16.86 11.65
N GLY A 90 6.04 -16.45 10.40
CA GLY A 90 6.30 -15.08 9.95
C GLY A 90 6.43 -14.94 8.44
N PHE A 91 7.53 -14.34 7.98
CA PHE A 91 7.79 -14.13 6.55
C PHE A 91 9.28 -13.99 6.22
N VAL A 92 9.59 -14.15 4.94
CA VAL A 92 10.91 -13.85 4.36
C VAL A 92 10.74 -12.79 3.28
N VAL A 93 11.62 -11.78 3.27
CA VAL A 93 11.64 -10.79 2.20
C VAL A 93 12.41 -11.36 1.02
N GLU A 94 11.69 -11.81 -0.01
CA GLU A 94 12.30 -12.46 -1.17
C GLU A 94 13.04 -11.48 -2.05
N GLN A 95 12.39 -10.34 -2.32
CA GLN A 95 12.88 -9.28 -3.19
C GLN A 95 12.72 -7.92 -2.49
N LYS A 96 13.64 -7.01 -2.78
CA LYS A 96 13.67 -5.67 -2.18
C LYS A 96 14.03 -4.65 -3.24
N TYR A 97 13.11 -3.77 -3.57
CA TYR A 97 13.28 -2.75 -4.61
C TYR A 97 13.43 -1.36 -4.01
N ASN A 98 14.35 -0.58 -4.56
CA ASN A 98 14.41 0.84 -4.26
C ASN A 98 13.34 1.57 -5.08
N MET A 99 12.39 2.24 -4.44
CA MET A 99 11.23 2.85 -5.11
C MET A 99 11.60 3.95 -6.10
N LYS A 100 12.71 4.68 -5.88
CA LYS A 100 13.17 5.75 -6.78
C LYS A 100 13.79 5.18 -8.06
N THR A 101 14.50 4.05 -7.96
CA THR A 101 15.28 3.50 -9.08
C THR A 101 14.65 2.28 -9.71
N GLY A 102 13.69 1.63 -9.04
CA GLY A 102 13.12 0.34 -9.43
C GLY A 102 14.09 -0.83 -9.34
N LYS A 103 15.36 -0.60 -8.96
CA LYS A 103 16.38 -1.64 -8.96
C LYS A 103 16.26 -2.52 -7.73
N GLU A 104 16.45 -3.82 -7.94
CA GLU A 104 16.59 -4.77 -6.85
C GLU A 104 17.87 -4.45 -6.05
N SER A 105 17.73 -4.40 -4.73
CA SER A 105 18.76 -3.99 -3.80
C SER A 105 19.40 -5.14 -3.03
N TYR A 106 18.84 -6.36 -3.14
CA TYR A 106 19.47 -7.53 -2.54
C TYR A 106 20.71 -7.94 -3.32
N LYS A 107 21.78 -8.20 -2.58
CA LYS A 107 22.99 -8.82 -3.14
C LYS A 107 22.86 -10.34 -3.05
N PRO A 108 23.27 -11.09 -4.09
CA PRO A 108 23.26 -12.54 -4.03
C PRO A 108 24.13 -13.05 -2.87
N GLY A 109 23.66 -14.08 -2.16
CA GLY A 109 24.37 -14.72 -1.04
C GLY A 109 24.34 -13.95 0.28
N LYS A 110 23.74 -12.76 0.35
CA LYS A 110 23.50 -12.10 1.65
C LYS A 110 22.23 -12.66 2.30
N PRO A 111 22.19 -12.78 3.64
CA PRO A 111 21.00 -13.23 4.32
C PRO A 111 19.85 -12.26 4.06
N LYS A 112 18.68 -12.82 3.75
CA LYS A 112 17.46 -12.06 3.50
C LYS A 112 16.89 -11.54 4.83
N ALA A 113 16.09 -10.48 4.74
CA ALA A 113 15.36 -10.00 5.90
C ALA A 113 14.20 -10.95 6.19
N CYS A 114 13.84 -11.09 7.47
CA CYS A 114 12.75 -11.94 7.91
C CYS A 114 11.88 -11.19 8.91
N GLY A 115 10.58 -11.50 8.90
CA GLY A 115 9.64 -11.16 9.95
C GLY A 115 9.31 -12.39 10.77
N PHE A 116 9.12 -12.21 12.08
CA PHE A 116 8.67 -13.27 12.98
C PHE A 116 7.43 -12.79 13.71
N ILE A 117 6.33 -13.54 13.63
CA ILE A 117 5.14 -13.21 14.39
C ILE A 117 5.37 -13.51 15.88
N THR A 118 4.84 -12.66 16.73
CA THR A 118 4.93 -12.83 18.18
C THR A 118 3.55 -12.83 18.80
N VAL A 119 3.31 -13.81 19.66
CA VAL A 119 2.04 -13.98 20.38
C VAL A 119 1.78 -12.74 21.22
N LYS A 120 0.61 -12.11 21.03
CA LYS A 120 0.13 -10.97 21.81
C LYS A 120 1.08 -9.75 21.84
N ASP A 121 1.95 -9.60 20.84
CA ASP A 121 2.85 -8.44 20.79
C ASP A 121 2.12 -7.17 20.35
N GLN A 122 1.98 -6.24 21.29
CA GLN A 122 1.37 -4.92 21.06
C GLN A 122 2.39 -3.78 21.00
N ARG A 123 3.68 -4.06 20.78
CA ARG A 123 4.70 -3.01 20.65
C ARG A 123 4.35 -1.95 19.59
N GLY A 124 3.64 -2.35 18.52
CA GLY A 124 3.20 -1.42 17.49
C GLY A 124 2.09 -0.44 17.91
N HIS A 125 1.33 -0.76 18.97
CA HIS A 125 0.24 0.10 19.47
C HIS A 125 0.72 1.29 20.31
N ARG A 126 1.92 1.22 20.91
CA ARG A 126 2.43 2.29 21.78
C ARG A 126 3.16 3.37 20.99
N GLY A 127 2.40 4.07 20.15
CA GLY A 127 2.83 5.28 19.45
C GLY A 127 3.67 4.99 18.23
N VAL A 128 3.21 5.47 17.07
CA VAL A 128 3.97 5.44 15.82
C VAL A 128 5.32 6.13 16.05
N PRO A 129 6.45 5.42 15.97
CA PRO A 129 7.76 6.06 16.04
C PRO A 129 7.95 6.90 14.76
N GLY A 130 7.80 8.21 14.93
CA GLY A 130 7.75 9.19 13.85
C GLY A 130 7.09 10.49 14.28
N GLU A 131 6.18 10.43 15.27
CA GLU A 131 5.58 11.62 15.87
C GLU A 131 6.44 12.20 17.01
N ARG A 132 7.26 11.37 17.68
CA ARG A 132 8.40 11.88 18.46
C ARG A 132 9.46 12.36 17.47
N GLY A 133 9.39 13.67 17.21
CA GLY A 133 9.97 14.31 16.05
C GLY A 133 11.42 13.94 15.76
N TYR A 134 11.74 14.06 14.48
CA TYR A 134 13.06 14.18 13.87
C TYR A 134 13.93 15.33 14.47
N LYS A 135 13.67 15.77 15.71
CA LYS A 135 14.39 16.81 16.47
C LYS A 135 15.53 16.25 17.35
N ALA A 136 15.73 14.93 17.45
CA ALA A 136 16.78 14.36 18.33
C ALA A 136 18.13 14.10 17.66
N LEU A 137 18.27 14.33 16.36
CA LEU A 137 19.58 14.54 15.72
C LEU A 137 19.78 16.04 15.50
N GLY A 138 19.56 16.81 16.57
CA GLY A 138 20.26 18.07 16.74
C GLY A 138 21.75 17.77 16.70
N ALA A 139 22.35 17.92 15.52
CA ALA A 139 23.71 18.40 15.43
C ALA A 139 23.85 19.50 16.48
N LYS A 140 24.81 19.35 17.41
CA LYS A 140 25.16 20.37 18.40
C LYS A 140 25.26 21.71 17.67
N ARG A 141 24.18 22.49 17.64
CA ARG A 141 24.23 23.87 17.18
C ARG A 141 25.03 24.55 18.27
N LYS A 142 26.22 25.00 17.88
CA LYS A 142 27.00 25.99 18.63
C LYS A 142 26.00 27.03 19.13
N ASP A 143 26.00 27.31 20.42
CA ASP A 143 25.22 28.39 21.01
C ASP A 143 25.61 29.67 20.26
N ILE A 144 24.76 30.09 19.33
CA ILE A 144 24.84 31.38 18.67
C ILE A 144 24.28 32.36 19.68
N SER A 145 25.08 33.34 20.10
CA SER A 145 24.69 34.37 21.06
C SER A 145 23.47 35.15 20.56
N ASP A 146 22.60 35.55 21.49
CA ASP A 146 21.34 36.26 21.22
C ASP A 146 21.50 37.48 20.28
N GLU A 147 22.67 38.13 20.28
CA GLU A 147 22.97 39.29 19.43
C GLU A 147 23.08 38.95 17.92
N GLU A 148 23.42 37.70 17.55
CA GLU A 148 23.46 37.26 16.15
C GLU A 148 22.11 36.64 15.70
N ALA A 149 21.24 36.27 16.66
CA ALA A 149 19.90 35.77 16.38
C ALA A 149 18.94 36.90 15.95
N GLU A 150 19.08 38.10 16.51
CA GLU A 150 18.29 39.27 16.12
C GLU A 150 18.70 39.83 14.74
N ALA A 151 19.98 39.76 14.37
CA ALA A 151 20.44 40.09 13.02
C ALA A 151 19.95 39.10 11.95
N ARG A 152 19.49 37.91 12.37
CA ARG A 152 18.90 36.87 11.51
C ARG A 152 17.37 36.79 11.65
N ALA A 153 16.72 37.79 12.25
CA ALA A 153 15.29 37.99 12.13
C ALA A 153 14.95 38.03 10.64
N CYS A 154 14.34 36.93 10.16
CA CYS A 154 14.16 36.66 8.76
C CYS A 154 13.37 37.80 8.10
N SER A 155 14.06 38.65 7.34
CA SER A 155 13.49 39.53 6.32
C SER A 155 12.93 38.72 5.14
N PHE A 156 12.43 37.51 5.41
CA PHE A 156 11.83 36.63 4.42
C PHE A 156 10.43 37.17 4.14
N LEU A 157 10.37 38.15 3.24
CA LEU A 157 9.11 38.64 2.73
C LEU A 157 8.48 37.50 1.93
N GLN A 158 7.17 37.32 2.04
CA GLN A 158 6.42 36.32 1.26
C GLN A 158 6.69 36.39 -0.25
N LYS A 159 7.16 37.55 -0.73
CA LYS A 159 7.57 37.84 -2.12
C LYS A 159 8.85 37.11 -2.55
N ASP A 160 9.66 36.63 -1.59
CA ASP A 160 10.90 35.89 -1.83
C ASP A 160 10.67 34.37 -1.96
N LEU A 161 9.42 33.90 -1.82
CA LEU A 161 9.03 32.53 -2.16
C LEU A 161 9.06 32.34 -3.68
N LYS A 162 10.23 32.05 -4.22
CA LYS A 162 10.37 31.57 -5.59
C LYS A 162 10.10 30.07 -5.63
N PHE A 163 8.97 29.71 -6.22
CA PHE A 163 8.60 28.31 -6.47
C PHE A 163 9.29 27.73 -7.71
N ASP A 164 10.17 28.47 -8.39
CA ASP A 164 10.82 28.03 -9.63
C ASP A 164 11.62 26.73 -9.44
N ALA A 165 12.30 26.59 -8.30
CA ALA A 165 13.00 25.35 -7.95
C ALA A 165 12.02 24.17 -7.78
N PHE A 166 10.85 24.42 -7.18
CA PHE A 166 9.80 23.42 -7.04
C PHE A 166 9.20 23.03 -8.40
N PHE A 167 8.84 24.02 -9.24
CA PHE A 167 8.27 23.76 -10.56
C PHE A 167 9.27 23.06 -11.49
N THR A 168 10.55 23.41 -11.42
CA THR A 168 11.60 22.75 -12.20
C THR A 168 11.78 21.29 -11.77
N ALA A 169 11.81 21.02 -10.45
CA ALA A 169 11.86 19.66 -9.93
C ALA A 169 10.60 18.85 -10.29
N TRP A 170 9.42 19.47 -10.27
CA TRP A 170 8.16 18.86 -10.66
C TRP A 170 8.12 18.51 -12.16
N LEU A 171 8.57 19.42 -13.02
CA LEU A 171 8.65 19.19 -14.47
C LEU A 171 9.65 18.07 -14.80
N ASP A 172 10.82 18.07 -14.15
CA ASP A 172 11.81 16.99 -14.32
C ASP A 172 11.25 15.64 -13.83
N TRP A 173 10.49 15.63 -12.73
CA TRP A 173 9.77 14.43 -12.27
C TRP A 173 8.74 13.94 -13.29
N LYS A 174 7.91 14.83 -13.86
CA LYS A 174 6.96 14.46 -14.93
C LYS A 174 7.67 13.88 -16.15
N GLY A 175 8.78 14.48 -16.57
CA GLY A 175 9.60 13.98 -17.69
C GLY A 175 10.23 12.61 -17.41
N LYS A 176 10.74 12.39 -16.19
CA LYS A 176 11.23 11.07 -15.75
C LYS A 176 10.13 10.02 -15.73
N ARG A 177 8.95 10.36 -15.19
CA ARG A 177 7.79 9.46 -15.17
C ARG A 177 7.36 9.05 -16.58
N ALA A 178 7.29 9.99 -17.52
CA ALA A 178 6.97 9.69 -18.92
C ALA A 178 7.99 8.71 -19.55
N ARG A 179 9.29 8.92 -19.33
CA ARG A 179 10.34 8.00 -19.79
C ARG A 179 10.24 6.62 -19.15
N CYS A 180 9.97 6.54 -17.85
CA CYS A 180 9.81 5.26 -17.16
C CYS A 180 8.60 4.48 -17.69
N MET A 181 7.48 5.16 -17.97
CA MET A 181 6.28 4.53 -18.52
C MET A 181 6.48 4.07 -19.98
N ALA A 182 7.22 4.85 -20.79
CA ALA A 182 7.55 4.47 -22.17
C ALA A 182 8.56 3.31 -22.27
N ALA A 183 9.40 3.12 -21.24
CA ALA A 183 10.40 2.05 -21.21
C ALA A 183 9.86 0.69 -20.74
N VAL A 184 8.55 0.57 -20.52
CA VAL A 184 7.89 -0.67 -20.12
C VAL A 184 7.48 -1.46 -21.38
N PRO A 185 8.14 -2.60 -21.72
CA PRO A 185 7.96 -3.29 -23.00
C PRO A 185 6.59 -3.93 -23.23
N TRP A 186 5.71 -3.95 -22.21
CA TRP A 186 4.38 -4.53 -22.32
C TRP A 186 3.27 -3.49 -22.53
N ALA A 187 3.60 -2.19 -22.57
CA ALA A 187 2.64 -1.13 -22.88
C ALA A 187 2.37 -0.98 -24.40
N GLU A 188 3.00 -1.80 -25.24
CA GLU A 188 2.48 -2.07 -26.59
C GLU A 188 1.25 -2.94 -26.44
N THR A 189 0.09 -2.31 -26.21
CA THR A 189 -1.18 -2.93 -26.59
C THR A 189 -1.03 -3.39 -28.04
N PRO A 190 -1.15 -4.69 -28.36
CA PRO A 190 -1.37 -5.09 -29.73
C PRO A 190 -2.69 -4.45 -30.13
N SER A 191 -2.59 -3.34 -30.87
CA SER A 191 -3.70 -2.84 -31.67
C SER A 191 -4.02 -3.97 -32.63
N GLY A 192 -4.98 -4.81 -32.23
CA GLY A 192 -5.57 -5.85 -33.04
C GLY A 192 -6.26 -5.18 -34.21
N ALA A 193 -5.47 -4.87 -35.24
CA ALA A 193 -5.96 -4.72 -36.59
C ALA A 193 -6.52 -6.10 -36.99
N VAL A 194 -7.82 -6.27 -36.77
CA VAL A 194 -8.57 -7.37 -37.36
C VAL A 194 -8.51 -7.15 -38.88
N PRO A 195 -7.95 -8.08 -39.66
CA PRO A 195 -8.03 -7.98 -41.11
C PRO A 195 -9.51 -8.05 -41.50
N LEU A 196 -10.00 -6.98 -42.14
CA LEU A 196 -11.28 -6.97 -42.84
C LEU A 196 -11.20 -8.06 -43.91
N ALA A 197 -11.87 -9.18 -43.65
CA ALA A 197 -12.22 -10.14 -44.69
C ALA A 197 -13.56 -9.70 -45.26
N ASP A 198 -13.55 -9.37 -46.56
CA ASP A 198 -14.75 -9.19 -47.36
C ASP A 198 -15.58 -10.48 -47.33
N SER A 199 -16.69 -10.49 -46.61
CA SER A 199 -17.70 -11.54 -46.74
C SER A 199 -19.08 -10.91 -46.76
N GLU A 200 -19.82 -11.29 -47.79
CA GLU A 200 -21.05 -10.73 -48.32
C GLU A 200 -22.18 -10.58 -47.29
N ALA A 201 -22.98 -9.55 -47.52
CA ALA A 201 -24.18 -9.20 -46.78
C ALA A 201 -25.25 -10.30 -46.85
N PRO A 202 -25.96 -10.53 -45.73
CA PRO A 202 -27.39 -10.75 -45.77
C PRO A 202 -28.12 -9.49 -45.26
N GLU A 203 -28.92 -8.89 -46.15
CA GLU A 203 -29.98 -7.94 -45.82
C GLU A 203 -30.96 -8.57 -44.81
N ASN A 204 -31.42 -7.73 -43.87
CA ASN A 204 -32.57 -7.93 -42.97
C ASN A 204 -32.39 -8.87 -41.78
N ALA A 205 -31.86 -8.32 -40.69
CA ALA A 205 -32.31 -8.65 -39.34
C ALA A 205 -32.41 -7.35 -38.53
N GLU A 206 -33.62 -7.03 -38.04
CA GLU A 206 -33.86 -5.91 -37.13
C GLU A 206 -32.95 -6.04 -35.91
N ALA A 207 -31.97 -5.16 -35.82
CA ALA A 207 -31.03 -5.08 -34.70
C ALA A 207 -31.77 -4.59 -33.46
N LEU A 208 -32.09 -5.53 -32.57
CA LEU A 208 -32.40 -5.21 -31.17
C LEU A 208 -31.14 -4.63 -30.51
N PRO A 209 -31.27 -3.57 -29.68
CA PRO A 209 -30.12 -2.96 -29.02
C PRO A 209 -29.48 -4.00 -28.12
N GLU A 210 -28.20 -4.32 -28.39
CA GLU A 210 -27.38 -5.12 -27.48
C GLU A 210 -27.28 -4.37 -26.15
N GLU A 211 -28.10 -4.80 -25.20
CA GLU A 211 -27.98 -4.37 -23.82
C GLU A 211 -26.58 -4.74 -23.35
N SER A 212 -25.76 -3.72 -23.07
CA SER A 212 -24.37 -3.97 -22.71
C SER A 212 -24.32 -4.86 -21.47
N ALA A 213 -23.34 -5.77 -21.39
CA ALA A 213 -23.18 -6.63 -20.22
C ALA A 213 -23.12 -5.87 -18.89
N ALA A 214 -22.71 -4.59 -18.93
CA ALA A 214 -22.72 -3.69 -17.78
C ALA A 214 -24.14 -3.28 -17.34
N GLU A 215 -25.04 -3.05 -18.28
CA GLU A 215 -26.43 -2.65 -18.00
C GLU A 215 -27.25 -3.85 -17.48
N ALA A 216 -27.00 -5.04 -18.03
CA ALA A 216 -27.54 -6.30 -17.49
C ALA A 216 -27.05 -6.59 -16.06
N ALA A 217 -25.77 -6.31 -15.76
CA ALA A 217 -25.22 -6.47 -14.42
C ALA A 217 -25.80 -5.46 -13.42
N LEU A 218 -26.08 -4.22 -13.85
CA LEU A 218 -26.72 -3.20 -13.01
C LEU A 218 -28.15 -3.62 -12.65
N ARG A 219 -28.95 -4.07 -13.63
CA ARG A 219 -30.33 -4.51 -13.40
C ARG A 219 -30.41 -5.74 -12.50
N ALA A 220 -29.44 -6.66 -12.61
CA ALA A 220 -29.33 -7.81 -11.70
C ALA A 220 -29.00 -7.40 -10.25
N ALA A 221 -28.17 -6.37 -10.06
CA ALA A 221 -27.84 -5.85 -8.74
C ALA A 221 -29.03 -5.12 -8.09
N GLU A 222 -29.79 -4.33 -8.86
CA GLU A 222 -31.01 -3.67 -8.37
C GLU A 222 -32.07 -4.68 -7.94
N ALA A 223 -32.31 -5.73 -8.75
CA ALA A 223 -33.26 -6.79 -8.40
C ALA A 223 -32.86 -7.56 -7.13
N ALA A 224 -31.56 -7.77 -6.90
CA ALA A 224 -31.06 -8.41 -5.69
C ALA A 224 -31.25 -7.53 -4.44
N LEU A 225 -31.16 -6.21 -4.58
CA LEU A 225 -31.40 -5.27 -3.49
C LEU A 225 -32.88 -5.24 -3.09
N GLU A 226 -33.78 -5.16 -4.08
CA GLU A 226 -35.24 -5.17 -3.86
C GLU A 226 -35.70 -6.49 -3.20
N ALA A 227 -35.15 -7.63 -3.63
CA ALA A 227 -35.43 -8.92 -3.01
C ALA A 227 -34.94 -9.01 -1.55
N ALA A 228 -33.82 -8.37 -1.22
CA ALA A 228 -33.31 -8.31 0.14
C ALA A 228 -34.16 -7.41 1.05
N GLU A 229 -34.71 -6.31 0.51
CA GLU A 229 -35.60 -5.40 1.23
C GLU A 229 -36.93 -6.08 1.57
N LEU A 230 -37.56 -6.78 0.61
CA LEU A 230 -38.77 -7.56 0.85
C LEU A 230 -38.54 -8.69 1.86
N ALA A 231 -37.38 -9.35 1.83
CA ALA A 231 -37.03 -10.38 2.80
C ALA A 231 -36.86 -9.80 4.22
N ALA A 232 -36.31 -8.59 4.35
CA ALA A 232 -36.18 -7.91 5.64
C ALA A 232 -37.55 -7.48 6.19
N GLU A 233 -38.45 -6.99 5.34
CA GLU A 233 -39.80 -6.58 5.74
C GLU A 233 -40.63 -7.79 6.21
N ALA A 234 -40.54 -8.93 5.50
CA ALA A 234 -41.22 -10.17 5.89
C ALA A 234 -40.73 -10.75 7.24
N VAL A 235 -39.48 -10.51 7.62
CA VAL A 235 -38.96 -10.92 8.95
C VAL A 235 -39.51 -10.02 10.06
N SER A 236 -39.83 -8.76 9.75
CA SER A 236 -40.35 -7.78 10.72
C SER A 236 -41.83 -7.98 11.06
N GLU A 237 -42.65 -8.52 10.15
CA GLU A 237 -44.08 -8.80 10.41
C GLU A 237 -44.34 -10.05 11.27
N VAL A 238 -43.31 -10.88 11.50
CA VAL A 238 -43.43 -12.14 12.26
C VAL A 238 -43.08 -11.94 13.76
N GLN A 239 -42.68 -10.74 14.18
CA GLN A 239 -42.41 -10.38 15.59
C GLN A 239 -43.56 -9.59 16.21
#